data_AF-A0A931IHG0-F1
#
_entry.id   AF-A0A931IHG0-F1
#
_cell.length_a   1.000
_cell.length_b   1.000
_cell.length_c   1.000
_cell.angle_alpha   90.00
_cell.angle_beta   90.00
_cell.angle_gamma   90.00
#
_symmetry.space_group_name_H-M   'P 1'
#
loop_
_entity.id
_entity.type
_entity.pdbx_description
1 polymer ?
#
loop_
_entity_poly.entity_id
_entity_poly.type
_entity_poly.pdbx_seq_one_letter_code
_entity_poly.pdbx_strand_id
1 'polypeptide(L)'
;MEPKESPLWVHDIRVRTLAEKLGDGRGLRYTLPQLWYAASRKHMPDLGKRFFGRRLLFSIPILVVAFFSMVSGAVPPLIGIVVGIGAVVLVNLALTAYKPRFLRTSPVRMPATYDKFRDEVLSRWIKVYGGPPPGSVSEAAPPPPAPPQPRFAVLCADRAVLACLAANNVAARGIALASRPEQLPQRVPVLILHDASVPGVTFAAEVRAALGSRAIDVGIGPRALLGKEKAFRLRDGLPAPADLERLRATVSPPELAWLADGWWSPLAAVPPAKLLAAVDSATRRAEEATDPDRRRAREVGFLTWPTG
;
A
#
# COMPACT_ATOMS: atom_id res chain seq x y z
N MET A 1 2.93 -25.67 -12.41
CA MET A 1 3.09 -24.54 -13.37
C MET A 1 4.56 -24.35 -13.72
N GLU A 2 4.91 -24.36 -15.02
CA GLU A 2 6.22 -23.91 -15.46
C GLU A 2 6.38 -22.38 -15.28
N PRO A 3 7.55 -21.89 -14.80
CA PRO A 3 7.75 -20.50 -14.35
C PRO A 3 7.48 -19.43 -15.40
N LYS A 4 7.75 -19.75 -16.66
CA LYS A 4 8.01 -18.77 -17.71
C LYS A 4 6.75 -18.11 -18.28
N GLU A 5 5.58 -18.74 -18.10
CA GLU A 5 4.33 -18.26 -18.69
C GLU A 5 3.51 -17.36 -17.76
N SER A 6 3.82 -17.34 -16.45
CA SER A 6 3.05 -16.54 -15.49
C SER A 6 3.51 -15.09 -15.48
N PRO A 7 2.60 -14.10 -15.47
CA PRO A 7 2.94 -12.68 -15.55
C PRO A 7 3.72 -12.18 -14.33
N LEU A 8 3.60 -12.90 -13.21
CA LEU A 8 4.31 -12.64 -11.96
C LEU A 8 5.35 -13.72 -11.63
N TRP A 9 5.59 -14.67 -12.54
CA TRP A 9 6.53 -15.78 -12.32
C TRP A 9 6.17 -16.55 -11.03
N VAL A 10 4.85 -16.67 -10.76
CA VAL A 10 4.33 -17.28 -9.53
C VAL A 10 3.99 -18.72 -9.84
N HIS A 11 4.75 -19.63 -9.24
CA HIS A 11 4.47 -21.06 -9.24
C HIS A 11 3.38 -21.42 -8.23
N ASP A 12 2.76 -22.58 -8.42
CA ASP A 12 1.77 -23.14 -7.50
C ASP A 12 2.30 -23.19 -6.04
N ILE A 13 3.53 -23.64 -5.86
CA ILE A 13 4.18 -23.67 -4.54
C ILE A 13 4.22 -22.28 -3.91
N ARG A 14 4.52 -21.25 -4.70
CA ARG A 14 4.57 -19.86 -4.21
C ARG A 14 3.17 -19.33 -3.89
N VAL A 15 2.14 -19.65 -4.68
CA VAL A 15 0.75 -19.31 -4.33
C VAL A 15 0.39 -19.93 -2.98
N ARG A 16 0.71 -21.20 -2.77
CA ARG A 16 0.46 -21.92 -1.51
C ARG A 16 1.20 -21.29 -0.33
N THR A 17 2.49 -21.01 -0.47
CA THR A 17 3.28 -20.35 0.59
C THR A 17 2.73 -18.95 0.92
N LEU A 18 2.26 -18.20 -0.08
CA LEU A 18 1.64 -16.90 0.16
C LEU A 18 0.28 -17.03 0.85
N ALA A 19 -0.52 -18.02 0.47
CA ALA A 19 -1.79 -18.35 1.12
C ALA A 19 -1.59 -18.70 2.60
N GLU A 20 -0.64 -19.59 2.90
CA GLU A 20 -0.26 -19.98 4.27
C GLU A 20 0.23 -18.77 5.07
N LYS A 21 1.07 -17.92 4.45
CA LYS A 21 1.57 -16.69 5.09
C LYS A 21 0.47 -15.68 5.37
N LEU A 22 -0.51 -15.53 4.49
CA LEU A 22 -1.66 -14.65 4.71
C LEU A 22 -2.61 -15.20 5.77
N GLY A 23 -2.71 -16.54 5.86
CA GLY A 23 -3.42 -17.24 6.93
C GLY A 23 -2.74 -17.14 8.30
N ASP A 24 -1.48 -16.69 8.36
CA ASP A 24 -0.71 -16.43 9.59
C ASP A 24 -0.63 -17.64 10.54
N GLY A 25 -0.73 -18.86 10.01
CA GLY A 25 -0.80 -20.11 10.80
C GLY A 25 -2.09 -20.27 11.64
N ARG A 26 -2.95 -19.25 11.70
CA ARG A 26 -4.18 -19.21 12.50
C ARG A 26 -5.44 -19.51 11.67
N GLY A 27 -5.27 -19.89 10.41
CA GLY A 27 -6.37 -20.12 9.48
C GLY A 27 -7.13 -18.84 9.12
N LEU A 28 -6.46 -17.67 9.18
CA LEU A 28 -7.09 -16.41 8.79
C LEU A 28 -7.50 -16.45 7.32
N ARG A 29 -8.65 -15.86 7.02
CA ARG A 29 -9.16 -15.72 5.67
C ARG A 29 -8.59 -14.45 5.02
N TYR A 30 -8.36 -14.50 3.72
CA TYR A 30 -7.83 -13.36 2.96
C TYR A 30 -8.55 -13.22 1.62
N THR A 31 -8.56 -12.03 1.05
CA THR A 31 -9.16 -11.80 -0.27
C THR A 31 -8.16 -11.99 -1.41
N LEU A 32 -8.68 -12.24 -2.61
CA LEU A 32 -7.85 -12.40 -3.80
C LEU A 32 -7.00 -11.14 -4.13
N PRO A 33 -7.46 -9.90 -3.91
CA PRO A 33 -6.60 -8.71 -4.03
C PRO A 33 -5.46 -8.70 -3.01
N GLN A 34 -5.69 -9.13 -1.76
CA GLN A 34 -4.62 -9.27 -0.77
C GLN A 34 -3.55 -10.26 -1.23
N LEU A 35 -3.97 -11.38 -1.84
CA LEU A 35 -3.04 -12.35 -2.44
C LEU A 35 -2.27 -11.75 -3.62
N TRP A 36 -2.94 -11.00 -4.50
CA TRP A 36 -2.32 -10.32 -5.64
C TRP A 36 -1.27 -9.30 -5.20
N TYR A 37 -1.56 -8.47 -4.20
CA TYR A 37 -0.59 -7.53 -3.62
C TYR A 37 0.58 -8.26 -2.97
N ALA A 38 0.32 -9.34 -2.21
CA ALA A 38 1.36 -10.15 -1.59
C ALA A 38 2.28 -10.82 -2.63
N ALA A 39 1.72 -11.32 -3.73
CA ALA A 39 2.46 -11.95 -4.82
C ALA A 39 3.36 -10.95 -5.56
N SER A 40 2.85 -9.74 -5.79
CA SER A 40 3.52 -8.69 -6.57
C SER A 40 4.62 -7.96 -5.81
N ARG A 41 4.60 -7.99 -4.47
CA ARG A 41 5.53 -7.21 -3.62
C ARG A 41 7.02 -7.42 -3.93
N LYS A 42 7.44 -8.63 -4.30
CA LYS A 42 8.84 -8.92 -4.65
C LYS A 42 9.23 -8.47 -6.06
N HIS A 43 8.26 -8.17 -6.90
CA HIS A 43 8.43 -7.82 -8.32
C HIS A 43 8.18 -6.34 -8.59
N MET A 44 8.05 -5.54 -7.52
CA MET A 44 7.91 -4.10 -7.65
C MET A 44 9.14 -3.50 -8.31
N PRO A 45 8.97 -2.55 -9.24
CA PRO A 45 10.09 -1.98 -9.96
C PRO A 45 11.01 -1.21 -9.00
N ASP A 46 12.27 -1.61 -8.98
CA ASP A 46 13.33 -0.88 -8.29
C ASP A 46 13.77 0.28 -9.17
N LEU A 47 13.36 1.50 -8.80
CA LEU A 47 13.71 2.72 -9.52
C LEU A 47 15.22 2.97 -9.56
N GLY A 48 15.96 2.54 -8.53
CA GLY A 48 17.42 2.62 -8.48
C GLY A 48 18.05 1.74 -9.54
N LYS A 49 17.61 0.48 -9.66
CA LYS A 49 18.07 -0.44 -10.72
C LYS A 49 17.68 0.05 -12.11
N ARG A 50 16.47 0.58 -12.30
CA ARG A 50 16.04 1.18 -13.58
C ARG A 50 16.90 2.37 -13.97
N PHE A 51 17.22 3.25 -13.01
CA PHE A 51 18.10 4.38 -13.24
C PHE A 51 19.53 3.92 -13.59
N PHE A 52 20.05 2.92 -12.87
CA PHE A 52 21.36 2.33 -13.18
C PHE A 52 21.40 1.70 -14.58
N GLY A 53 20.34 1.00 -14.97
CA GLY A 53 20.20 0.47 -16.34
C GLY A 53 20.24 1.56 -17.41
N ARG A 54 19.57 2.70 -17.18
CA ARG A 54 19.67 3.88 -18.07
C ARG A 54 21.08 4.45 -18.12
N ARG A 55 21.77 4.52 -16.98
CA ARG A 55 23.16 4.99 -16.90
C ARG A 55 24.09 4.12 -17.76
N LEU A 56 23.95 2.80 -17.69
CA LEU A 56 24.69 1.87 -18.55
C LEU A 56 24.30 2.01 -20.02
N LEU A 57 23.00 2.14 -20.32
CA LEU A 57 22.47 2.30 -21.67
C LEU A 57 23.07 3.49 -22.41
N PHE A 58 23.34 4.61 -21.72
CA PHE A 58 23.99 5.77 -22.33
C PHE A 58 25.52 5.68 -22.32
N SER A 59 26.13 5.08 -21.29
CA SER A 59 27.60 5.06 -21.15
C SER A 59 28.26 4.05 -22.10
N ILE A 60 27.67 2.87 -22.30
CA ILE A 60 28.27 1.80 -23.11
C ILE A 60 28.39 2.21 -24.59
N PRO A 61 27.35 2.74 -25.25
CA PRO A 61 27.46 3.16 -26.65
C PRO A 61 28.52 4.22 -26.89
N ILE A 62 28.72 5.15 -25.96
CA ILE A 62 29.76 6.19 -26.06
C ILE A 62 31.15 5.53 -26.10
N LEU A 63 31.40 4.57 -25.21
CA LEU A 63 32.66 3.83 -25.19
C LEU A 63 32.85 2.98 -26.45
N VAL A 64 31.79 2.32 -26.92
CA VAL A 64 31.81 1.50 -28.15
C VAL A 64 32.12 2.37 -29.37
N VAL A 65 31.44 3.51 -29.54
CA VAL A 65 31.68 4.44 -30.65
C VAL A 65 33.09 5.02 -30.59
N ALA A 66 33.56 5.43 -29.40
CA ALA A 66 34.93 5.91 -29.23
C ALA A 66 35.95 4.83 -29.63
N PHE A 67 35.73 3.58 -29.21
CA PHE A 67 36.58 2.44 -29.55
C PHE A 67 36.65 2.19 -31.05
N PHE A 68 35.50 2.06 -31.73
CA PHE A 68 35.47 1.82 -33.17
C PHE A 68 36.02 3.00 -33.99
N SER A 69 35.88 4.24 -33.50
CA SER A 69 36.48 5.42 -34.13
C SER A 69 38.02 5.41 -34.07
N MET A 70 38.58 4.86 -32.99
CA MET A 70 40.03 4.68 -32.86
C MET A 70 40.54 3.54 -33.74
N VAL A 71 39.85 2.39 -33.75
CA VAL A 71 40.27 1.20 -34.52
C VAL A 71 40.18 1.44 -36.03
N SER A 72 39.19 2.19 -36.49
CA SER A 72 39.04 2.55 -37.92
C SER A 72 40.05 3.58 -38.41
N GLY A 73 40.84 4.19 -37.51
CA GLY A 73 41.76 5.28 -37.86
C GLY A 73 41.09 6.62 -38.09
N ALA A 74 39.78 6.74 -37.85
CA ALA A 74 39.04 7.99 -38.00
C ALA A 74 39.47 9.06 -36.98
N VAL A 75 39.92 8.63 -35.79
CA VAL A 75 40.38 9.51 -34.71
C VAL A 75 41.69 8.98 -34.11
N PRO A 76 42.70 9.82 -33.85
CA PRO A 76 43.90 9.40 -33.13
C PRO A 76 43.58 8.81 -31.75
N PRO A 77 44.25 7.73 -31.31
CA PRO A 77 43.90 7.02 -30.07
C PRO A 77 43.83 7.90 -28.82
N LEU A 78 44.80 8.82 -28.64
CA LEU A 78 44.83 9.72 -27.49
C LEU A 78 43.60 10.65 -27.46
N ILE A 79 43.22 11.21 -28.61
CA ILE A 79 42.04 12.08 -28.74
C ILE A 79 40.77 11.26 -28.49
N GLY A 80 40.68 10.06 -29.08
CA GLY A 80 39.54 9.15 -28.88
C GLY A 80 39.32 8.77 -27.41
N ILE A 81 40.41 8.50 -26.67
CA ILE A 81 40.36 8.21 -25.23
C ILE A 81 39.87 9.42 -24.43
N VAL A 82 40.47 10.59 -24.63
CA VAL A 82 40.11 11.80 -23.86
C VAL A 82 38.66 12.20 -24.13
N VAL A 83 38.24 12.22 -25.41
CA VAL A 83 36.87 12.55 -25.79
C VAL A 83 35.88 11.50 -25.28
N GLY A 84 36.20 10.21 -25.42
CA GLY A 84 35.34 9.12 -24.95
C GLY A 84 35.11 9.15 -23.43
N ILE A 85 36.20 9.25 -22.65
CA ILE A 85 36.11 9.35 -21.19
C ILE A 85 35.40 10.64 -20.77
N GLY A 86 35.77 11.79 -21.37
CA GLY A 86 35.15 13.07 -21.07
C GLY A 86 33.64 13.06 -21.33
N ALA A 87 33.21 12.50 -22.46
CA ALA A 87 31.79 12.33 -22.80
C ALA A 87 31.06 11.42 -21.79
N VAL A 88 31.65 10.29 -21.41
CA VAL A 88 31.08 9.41 -20.37
C VAL A 88 30.94 10.14 -19.05
N VAL A 89 31.98 10.84 -18.58
CA VAL A 89 31.93 11.62 -17.33
C VAL A 89 30.82 12.67 -17.38
N LEU A 90 30.74 13.44 -18.46
CA LEU A 90 29.73 14.48 -18.65
C LEU A 90 28.31 13.90 -18.61
N VAL A 91 28.05 12.82 -19.34
CA VAL A 91 26.74 12.14 -19.36
C VAL A 91 26.39 11.60 -17.99
N ASN A 92 27.34 11.01 -17.26
CA ASN A 92 27.09 10.48 -15.92
C ASN A 92 26.82 11.58 -14.89
N LEU A 93 27.46 12.75 -15.01
CA LEU A 93 27.15 13.93 -14.21
C LEU A 93 25.74 14.45 -14.51
N ALA A 94 25.40 14.61 -15.79
CA ALA A 94 24.07 15.03 -16.22
C ALA A 94 22.96 14.09 -15.72
N LEU A 95 23.17 12.77 -15.83
CA LEU A 95 22.24 11.77 -15.29
C LEU A 95 22.13 11.86 -13.76
N THR A 96 23.24 12.06 -13.06
CA THR A 96 23.24 12.20 -11.60
C THR A 96 22.44 13.43 -11.16
N ALA A 97 22.58 14.56 -11.85
CA ALA A 97 21.77 15.76 -11.62
C ALA A 97 20.28 15.52 -11.94
N TYR A 98 19.98 14.70 -12.95
CA TYR A 98 18.61 14.33 -13.32
C TYR A 98 17.96 13.29 -12.38
N LYS A 99 18.76 12.53 -11.62
CA LYS A 99 18.31 11.43 -10.76
C LYS A 99 17.15 11.81 -9.82
N PRO A 100 17.18 12.94 -9.07
CA PRO A 100 16.09 13.29 -8.17
C PRO A 100 14.76 13.50 -8.90
N ARG A 101 14.78 14.16 -10.06
CA ARG A 101 13.60 14.38 -10.90
C ARG A 101 13.06 13.05 -11.42
N PHE A 102 13.93 12.18 -11.95
CA PHE A 102 13.55 10.85 -12.39
C PHE A 102 12.89 10.04 -11.27
N LEU A 103 13.48 10.03 -10.08
CA LEU A 103 12.96 9.29 -8.94
C LEU A 103 11.63 9.86 -8.42
N ARG A 104 11.34 11.15 -8.63
CA ARG A 104 10.07 11.79 -8.25
C ARG A 104 8.95 11.54 -9.27
N THR A 105 9.24 11.50 -10.56
CA THR A 105 8.19 11.42 -11.60
C THR A 105 7.95 10.01 -12.15
N SER A 106 8.84 9.05 -11.88
CA SER A 106 8.73 7.72 -12.49
C SER A 106 7.57 6.91 -11.91
N PRO A 107 6.64 6.39 -12.71
CA PRO A 107 5.52 5.60 -12.19
C PRO A 107 6.01 4.32 -11.52
N VAL A 108 5.37 3.95 -10.42
CA VAL A 108 5.56 2.70 -9.69
C VAL A 108 4.22 1.97 -9.69
N ARG A 109 4.01 1.21 -10.77
CA ARG A 109 2.77 0.45 -11.00
C ARG A 109 2.97 -1.01 -10.63
N MET A 110 1.86 -1.69 -10.44
CA MET A 110 1.83 -3.14 -10.32
C MET A 110 2.36 -3.80 -11.60
N PRO A 111 3.22 -4.83 -11.50
CA PRO A 111 3.79 -5.49 -12.67
C PRO A 111 2.75 -6.22 -13.55
N ALA A 112 1.63 -6.64 -12.94
CA ALA A 112 0.48 -7.18 -13.65
C ALA A 112 -0.80 -6.57 -13.06
N THR A 113 -1.82 -6.34 -13.90
CA THR A 113 -3.15 -5.94 -13.46
C THR A 113 -3.81 -7.06 -12.65
N TYR A 114 -4.81 -6.71 -11.85
CA TYR A 114 -5.54 -7.70 -11.06
C TYR A 114 -6.31 -8.67 -11.96
N ASP A 115 -6.94 -8.20 -13.04
CA ASP A 115 -7.62 -9.07 -14.01
C ASP A 115 -6.66 -10.08 -14.63
N LYS A 116 -5.47 -9.62 -15.06
CA LYS A 116 -4.45 -10.53 -15.61
C LYS A 116 -4.00 -11.57 -14.58
N PHE A 117 -3.85 -11.18 -13.31
CA PHE A 117 -3.54 -12.12 -12.23
C PHE A 117 -4.67 -13.13 -12.01
N ARG A 118 -5.94 -12.68 -12.02
CA ARG A 118 -7.09 -13.55 -11.89
C ARG A 118 -7.14 -14.56 -13.05
N ASP A 119 -6.99 -14.08 -14.28
CA ASP A 119 -7.19 -14.90 -15.46
C ASP A 119 -6.02 -15.87 -15.69
N GLU A 120 -4.77 -15.44 -15.50
CA GLU A 120 -3.59 -16.26 -15.81
C GLU A 120 -3.12 -17.12 -14.62
N VAL A 121 -3.30 -16.65 -13.38
CA VAL A 121 -2.83 -17.38 -12.19
C VAL A 121 -3.99 -18.09 -11.48
N LEU A 122 -5.08 -17.39 -11.16
CA LEU A 122 -6.16 -17.97 -10.37
C LEU A 122 -7.02 -18.95 -11.17
N SER A 123 -7.41 -18.63 -12.42
CA SER A 123 -8.19 -19.54 -13.25
C SER A 123 -7.43 -20.84 -13.53
N ARG A 124 -6.11 -20.76 -13.74
CA ARG A 124 -5.25 -21.94 -13.89
C ARG A 124 -5.16 -22.74 -12.61
N TRP A 125 -4.97 -22.08 -11.46
CA TRP A 125 -5.00 -22.74 -10.15
C TRP A 125 -6.32 -23.50 -9.94
N ILE A 126 -7.46 -22.85 -10.18
CA ILE A 126 -8.79 -23.46 -10.03
C ILE A 126 -8.95 -24.66 -10.97
N LYS A 127 -8.50 -24.54 -12.23
CA LYS A 127 -8.52 -25.65 -13.19
C LYS A 127 -7.71 -26.86 -12.74
N VAL A 128 -6.56 -26.65 -12.08
CA VAL A 128 -5.65 -27.73 -11.65
C VAL A 128 -6.07 -28.33 -10.30
N TYR A 129 -6.49 -27.51 -9.35
CA TYR A 129 -6.76 -27.92 -7.95
C TYR A 129 -8.25 -28.02 -7.61
N GLY A 130 -9.15 -27.74 -8.56
CA GLY A 130 -10.61 -27.87 -8.40
C GLY A 130 -11.26 -26.78 -7.54
N GLY A 131 -10.52 -25.77 -7.08
CA GLY A 131 -11.05 -24.73 -6.20
C GLY A 131 -10.08 -23.56 -6.02
N PRO A 132 -10.52 -22.47 -5.35
CA PRO A 132 -9.68 -21.31 -5.13
C PRO A 132 -8.55 -21.62 -4.12
N PRO A 133 -7.49 -20.80 -4.06
CA PRO A 133 -6.40 -21.01 -3.10
C PRO A 133 -6.91 -21.15 -1.65
N PRO A 134 -6.36 -22.05 -0.84
CA PRO A 134 -6.81 -22.29 0.53
C PRO A 134 -6.88 -21.00 1.36
N GLY A 135 -7.99 -20.78 2.07
CA GLY A 135 -8.19 -19.59 2.90
C GLY A 135 -8.64 -18.35 2.14
N SER A 136 -8.66 -18.36 0.80
CA SER A 136 -9.15 -17.23 0.03
C SER A 136 -10.67 -17.09 0.12
N VAL A 137 -11.15 -15.84 0.05
CA VAL A 137 -12.57 -15.49 -0.01
C VAL A 137 -12.85 -14.51 -1.15
N SER A 138 -14.05 -14.60 -1.70
CA SER A 138 -14.50 -13.70 -2.75
C SER A 138 -14.80 -12.31 -2.18
N GLU A 139 -14.31 -11.27 -2.86
CA GLU A 139 -14.67 -9.86 -2.59
C GLU A 139 -16.13 -9.54 -2.94
N ALA A 140 -16.79 -10.41 -3.72
CA ALA A 140 -18.20 -10.28 -4.08
C ALA A 140 -19.14 -10.91 -3.04
N ALA A 141 -18.60 -11.54 -1.98
CA ALA A 141 -19.42 -12.07 -0.91
C ALA A 141 -20.22 -10.93 -0.24
N PRO A 142 -21.55 -11.10 -0.04
CA PRO A 142 -22.32 -10.08 0.64
C PRO A 142 -21.79 -9.90 2.07
N PRO A 143 -21.77 -8.65 2.59
CA PRO A 143 -21.39 -8.43 3.98
C PRO A 143 -22.39 -9.17 4.89
N PRO A 144 -21.92 -9.68 6.04
CA PRO A 144 -22.81 -10.30 7.01
C PRO A 144 -23.82 -9.26 7.51
N PRO A 145 -25.01 -9.70 7.96
CA PRO A 145 -25.96 -8.80 8.59
C PRO A 145 -25.30 -8.13 9.79
N ALA A 146 -25.68 -6.86 10.04
CA ALA A 146 -25.18 -6.14 11.20
C ALA A 146 -25.59 -6.90 12.48
N PRO A 147 -24.70 -6.96 13.50
CA PRO A 147 -25.06 -7.56 14.78
C PRO A 147 -26.24 -6.78 15.41
N PRO A 148 -27.15 -7.44 16.16
CA PRO A 148 -28.36 -6.79 16.69
C PRO A 148 -28.08 -5.58 17.58
N GLN A 149 -26.97 -5.60 18.31
CA GLN A 149 -26.52 -4.53 19.18
C GLN A 149 -25.04 -4.24 18.90
N PRO A 150 -24.73 -3.46 17.84
CA PRO A 150 -23.35 -3.12 17.51
C PRO A 150 -22.77 -2.21 18.61
N ARG A 151 -21.54 -2.51 19.04
CA ARG A 151 -20.75 -1.66 19.95
C ARG A 151 -19.87 -0.68 19.17
N PHE A 152 -19.46 -1.09 17.97
CA PHE A 152 -18.66 -0.31 17.02
C PHE A 152 -19.18 -0.51 15.61
N ALA A 153 -18.80 0.38 14.71
CA ALA A 153 -18.90 0.16 13.28
C ALA A 153 -17.54 0.37 12.60
N VAL A 154 -17.30 -0.35 11.51
CA VAL A 154 -16.18 -0.11 10.59
C VAL A 154 -16.76 0.42 9.29
N LEU A 155 -16.27 1.58 8.84
CA LEU A 155 -16.57 2.15 7.54
C LEU A 155 -15.37 2.01 6.61
N CYS A 156 -15.53 1.31 5.49
CA CYS A 156 -14.47 1.15 4.49
C CYS A 156 -15.06 1.08 3.08
N ALA A 157 -14.59 1.94 2.17
CA ALA A 157 -15.04 1.90 0.78
C ALA A 157 -14.50 0.68 0.00
N ASP A 158 -13.38 0.08 0.45
CA ASP A 158 -12.78 -1.08 -0.20
C ASP A 158 -13.52 -2.37 0.17
N ARG A 159 -14.19 -2.96 -0.83
CA ARG A 159 -14.94 -4.21 -0.68
C ARG A 159 -14.06 -5.41 -0.32
N ALA A 160 -12.83 -5.48 -0.82
CA ALA A 160 -11.92 -6.56 -0.51
C ALA A 160 -11.48 -6.50 0.97
N VAL A 161 -11.33 -5.30 1.52
CA VAL A 161 -11.06 -5.12 2.96
C VAL A 161 -12.27 -5.55 3.79
N LEU A 162 -13.48 -5.11 3.42
CA LEU A 162 -14.71 -5.52 4.12
C LEU A 162 -14.94 -7.03 4.07
N ALA A 163 -14.76 -7.66 2.90
CA ALA A 163 -14.88 -9.11 2.75
C ALA A 163 -13.83 -9.86 3.59
N CYS A 164 -12.61 -9.33 3.68
CA CYS A 164 -11.59 -9.87 4.59
C CYS A 164 -12.05 -9.80 6.05
N LEU A 165 -12.54 -8.65 6.52
CA LEU A 165 -12.99 -8.48 7.89
C LEU A 165 -14.19 -9.39 8.21
N ALA A 166 -15.16 -9.46 7.28
CA ALA A 166 -16.32 -10.34 7.38
C ALA A 166 -15.92 -11.81 7.53
N ALA A 167 -15.04 -12.29 6.64
CA ALA A 167 -14.58 -13.68 6.64
C ALA A 167 -13.76 -14.08 7.89
N ASN A 168 -13.28 -13.10 8.65
CA ASN A 168 -12.58 -13.31 9.92
C ASN A 168 -13.44 -12.99 11.15
N ASN A 169 -14.77 -13.05 10.99
CA ASN A 169 -15.75 -12.95 12.08
C ASN A 169 -15.67 -11.65 12.90
N VAL A 170 -15.31 -10.53 12.26
CA VAL A 170 -15.29 -9.22 12.93
C VAL A 170 -16.69 -8.84 13.43
N ALA A 171 -17.74 -9.20 12.70
CA ALA A 171 -19.13 -8.97 13.12
C ALA A 171 -19.52 -9.68 14.41
N ALA A 172 -18.99 -10.89 14.66
CA ALA A 172 -19.24 -11.64 15.89
C ALA A 172 -18.67 -10.95 17.14
N ARG A 173 -17.78 -9.97 16.96
CA ARG A 173 -17.22 -9.13 18.04
C ARG A 173 -18.08 -7.91 18.35
N GLY A 174 -19.30 -7.84 17.81
CA GLY A 174 -20.21 -6.70 17.97
C GLY A 174 -19.83 -5.50 17.10
N ILE A 175 -19.20 -5.72 15.94
CA ILE A 175 -18.74 -4.66 15.04
C ILE A 175 -19.55 -4.71 13.74
N ALA A 176 -20.34 -3.67 13.47
CA ALA A 176 -21.04 -3.54 12.19
C ALA A 176 -20.05 -3.20 11.06
N LEU A 177 -20.20 -3.82 9.89
CA LEU A 177 -19.38 -3.53 8.70
C LEU A 177 -20.20 -2.72 7.69
N ALA A 178 -19.68 -1.58 7.26
CA ALA A 178 -20.36 -0.67 6.33
C ALA A 178 -19.43 -0.23 5.20
N SER A 179 -19.98 -0.16 3.99
CA SER A 179 -19.29 0.38 2.81
C SER A 179 -19.60 1.84 2.55
N ARG A 180 -20.72 2.33 3.11
CA ARG A 180 -21.19 3.69 2.94
C ARG A 180 -21.73 4.26 4.26
N PRO A 181 -21.66 5.58 4.47
CA PRO A 181 -22.11 6.21 5.71
C PRO A 181 -23.58 5.93 6.08
N GLU A 182 -24.46 5.77 5.08
CA GLU A 182 -25.89 5.55 5.32
C GLU A 182 -26.20 4.17 5.93
N GLN A 183 -25.24 3.24 5.85
CA GLN A 183 -25.34 1.90 6.43
C GLN A 183 -24.91 1.87 7.91
N LEU A 184 -24.43 2.99 8.45
CA LEU A 184 -23.88 3.03 9.79
C LEU A 184 -24.97 3.00 10.86
N PRO A 185 -24.84 2.15 11.88
CA PRO A 185 -25.70 2.23 13.05
C PRO A 185 -25.58 3.59 13.75
N GLN A 186 -26.68 4.03 14.34
CA GLN A 186 -26.73 5.29 15.08
C GLN A 186 -25.95 5.18 16.39
N ARG A 187 -25.37 6.30 16.86
CA ARG A 187 -24.79 6.47 18.21
C ARG A 187 -23.59 5.59 18.60
N VAL A 188 -23.07 4.72 17.74
CA VAL A 188 -21.83 3.98 18.00
C VAL A 188 -20.61 4.70 17.45
N PRO A 189 -19.40 4.50 18.03
CA PRO A 189 -18.15 4.93 17.41
C PRO A 189 -17.89 4.20 16.09
N VAL A 190 -17.30 4.91 15.13
CA VAL A 190 -17.08 4.47 13.76
C VAL A 190 -15.59 4.51 13.45
N LEU A 191 -15.00 3.33 13.24
CA LEU A 191 -13.64 3.15 12.79
C LEU A 191 -13.57 3.34 11.27
N ILE A 192 -12.88 4.37 10.81
CA ILE A 192 -12.72 4.66 9.39
C ILE A 192 -11.48 3.95 8.89
N LEU A 193 -11.64 3.12 7.86
CA LEU A 193 -10.55 2.46 7.18
C LEU A 193 -10.44 2.98 5.75
N HIS A 194 -9.26 3.49 5.41
CA HIS A 194 -8.98 4.05 4.11
C HIS A 194 -7.52 3.79 3.68
N ASP A 195 -7.27 3.97 2.40
CA ASP A 195 -5.94 3.91 1.79
C ASP A 195 -5.11 5.14 2.12
N ALA A 196 -3.77 5.01 2.10
CA ALA A 196 -2.91 6.19 2.07
C ALA A 196 -2.90 6.74 0.64
N SER A 197 -3.97 7.40 0.24
CA SER A 197 -4.15 8.00 -1.08
C SER A 197 -4.90 9.32 -0.93
N VAL A 198 -4.86 10.19 -1.95
CA VAL A 198 -5.65 11.42 -1.95
C VAL A 198 -7.15 11.11 -1.75
N PRO A 199 -7.79 10.19 -2.52
CA PRO A 199 -9.18 9.81 -2.28
C PRO A 199 -9.44 9.25 -0.88
N GLY A 200 -8.52 8.42 -0.36
CA GLY A 200 -8.69 7.78 0.96
C GLY A 200 -8.64 8.79 2.10
N VAL A 201 -7.71 9.72 2.06
CA VAL A 201 -7.59 10.78 3.09
C VAL A 201 -8.75 11.77 2.98
N THR A 202 -9.16 12.14 1.77
CA THR A 202 -10.35 12.99 1.56
C THR A 202 -11.60 12.32 2.13
N PHE A 203 -11.82 11.04 1.81
CA PHE A 203 -12.91 10.26 2.35
C PHE A 203 -12.91 10.25 3.88
N ALA A 204 -11.75 10.03 4.51
CA ALA A 204 -11.64 10.06 5.96
C ALA A 204 -11.97 11.44 6.57
N ALA A 205 -11.50 12.51 5.93
CA ALA A 205 -11.80 13.88 6.34
C ALA A 205 -13.30 14.21 6.25
N GLU A 206 -13.95 13.84 5.14
CA GLU A 206 -15.38 14.04 4.92
C GLU A 206 -16.23 13.27 5.94
N VAL A 207 -15.91 12.00 6.18
CA VAL A 207 -16.60 11.18 7.18
C VAL A 207 -16.40 11.74 8.59
N ARG A 208 -15.18 12.22 8.92
CA ARG A 208 -14.92 12.87 10.20
C ARG A 208 -15.73 14.15 10.38
N ALA A 209 -15.85 14.97 9.33
CA ALA A 209 -16.68 16.18 9.37
C ALA A 209 -18.15 15.83 9.59
N ALA A 210 -18.66 14.76 8.96
CA ALA A 210 -20.06 14.34 9.07
C ALA A 210 -20.39 13.67 10.42
N LEU A 211 -19.49 12.86 10.96
CA LEU A 211 -19.74 12.05 12.16
C LEU A 211 -19.21 12.67 13.46
N GLY A 212 -18.39 13.72 13.37
CA GLY A 212 -17.81 14.41 14.52
C GLY A 212 -16.98 13.48 15.42
N SER A 213 -17.23 13.53 16.73
CA SER A 213 -16.50 12.74 17.74
C SER A 213 -16.69 11.23 17.63
N ARG A 214 -17.69 10.77 16.86
CA ARG A 214 -17.90 9.34 16.62
C ARG A 214 -16.86 8.76 15.66
N ALA A 215 -16.27 9.57 14.80
CA ALA A 215 -15.32 9.10 13.80
C ALA A 215 -13.91 8.92 14.39
N ILE A 216 -13.39 7.71 14.26
CA ILE A 216 -12.04 7.33 14.68
C ILE A 216 -11.29 6.90 13.43
N ASP A 217 -10.27 7.66 13.05
CA ASP A 217 -9.44 7.33 11.91
C ASP A 217 -8.47 6.18 12.26
N VAL A 218 -8.61 5.06 11.55
CA VAL A 218 -7.80 3.83 11.71
C VAL A 218 -7.18 3.43 10.36
N GLY A 219 -7.35 4.25 9.31
CA GLY A 219 -6.82 3.97 7.99
C GLY A 219 -5.30 4.00 7.93
N ILE A 220 -4.75 3.67 6.77
CA ILE A 220 -3.32 3.88 6.54
C ILE A 220 -3.15 5.34 6.14
N GLY A 221 -2.65 6.16 7.05
CA GLY A 221 -2.23 7.52 6.73
C GLY A 221 -0.84 7.57 6.08
N PRO A 222 -0.51 8.60 5.26
CA PRO A 222 0.83 8.79 4.72
C PRO A 222 1.92 8.79 5.81
N ARG A 223 1.63 9.33 7.01
CA ARG A 223 2.53 9.26 8.18
C ARG A 223 3.06 7.87 8.47
N ALA A 224 2.24 6.84 8.31
CA ALA A 224 2.61 5.47 8.60
C ALA A 224 3.62 4.90 7.58
N LEU A 225 3.83 5.58 6.45
CA LEU A 225 4.67 5.16 5.32
C LEU A 225 5.91 6.03 5.13
N LEU A 226 5.90 7.26 5.65
CA LEU A 226 7.07 8.14 5.62
C LEU A 226 8.29 7.45 6.25
N GLY A 227 9.44 7.53 5.57
CA GLY A 227 10.69 6.89 6.00
C GLY A 227 10.75 5.37 5.88
N LYS A 228 9.67 4.69 5.44
CA LYS A 228 9.64 3.23 5.34
C LYS A 228 9.85 2.76 3.91
N GLU A 229 11.11 2.60 3.51
CA GLU A 229 11.47 2.18 2.14
C GLU A 229 10.86 0.83 1.71
N LYS A 230 10.68 -0.09 2.66
CA LYS A 230 10.09 -1.42 2.43
C LYS A 230 8.55 -1.43 2.49
N ALA A 231 7.92 -0.28 2.76
CA ALA A 231 6.46 -0.19 2.72
C ALA A 231 5.96 -0.41 1.29
N PHE A 232 4.79 -1.02 1.18
CA PHE A 232 4.17 -1.20 -0.12
C PHE A 232 3.62 0.16 -0.56
N ARG A 233 4.16 0.71 -1.65
CA ARG A 233 3.76 2.01 -2.17
C ARG A 233 3.75 1.96 -3.69
N LEU A 234 2.73 2.59 -4.25
CA LEU A 234 2.49 2.73 -5.66
C LEU A 234 2.53 4.20 -6.01
N ARG A 235 2.80 4.49 -7.28
CA ARG A 235 2.74 5.86 -7.81
C ARG A 235 2.20 5.80 -9.20
N ASP A 236 1.06 6.43 -9.38
CA ASP A 236 0.44 6.58 -10.69
C ASP A 236 -0.17 7.97 -10.83
N GLY A 237 0.31 8.70 -11.85
CA GLY A 237 -0.09 10.09 -12.07
C GLY A 237 0.34 11.05 -10.95
N LEU A 238 0.06 12.33 -11.18
CA LEU A 238 0.14 13.37 -10.15
C LEU A 238 -1.30 13.78 -9.82
N PRO A 239 -1.65 13.98 -8.53
CA PRO A 239 -2.98 14.46 -8.15
C PRO A 239 -3.24 15.88 -8.69
N ALA A 240 -4.51 16.24 -8.83
CA ALA A 240 -4.86 17.60 -9.20
C ALA A 240 -4.49 18.58 -8.06
N PRO A 241 -3.98 19.80 -8.37
CA PRO A 241 -3.65 20.79 -7.34
C PRO A 241 -4.83 21.10 -6.40
N ALA A 242 -6.04 21.17 -6.95
CA ALA A 242 -7.26 21.42 -6.16
C ALA A 242 -7.53 20.33 -5.10
N ASP A 243 -7.17 19.07 -5.36
CA ASP A 243 -7.32 17.98 -4.39
C ASP A 243 -6.32 18.13 -3.24
N LEU A 244 -5.08 18.52 -3.56
CA LEU A 244 -4.03 18.73 -2.57
C LEU A 244 -4.33 19.94 -1.67
N GLU A 245 -4.86 21.02 -2.25
CA GLU A 245 -5.27 22.21 -1.49
C GLU A 245 -6.34 21.88 -0.44
N ARG A 246 -7.34 21.07 -0.79
CA ARG A 246 -8.38 20.60 0.16
C ARG A 246 -7.80 19.83 1.34
N LEU A 247 -6.69 19.11 1.13
CA LEU A 247 -6.06 18.29 2.16
C LEU A 247 -5.12 19.07 3.08
N ARG A 248 -4.71 20.29 2.71
CA ARG A 248 -3.68 21.07 3.45
C ARG A 248 -4.05 21.31 4.92
N ALA A 249 -5.34 21.41 5.25
CA ALA A 249 -5.80 21.57 6.63
C ALA A 249 -5.81 20.26 7.45
N THR A 250 -5.79 19.11 6.77
CA THR A 250 -5.98 17.78 7.40
C THR A 250 -4.70 16.97 7.53
N VAL A 251 -3.69 17.23 6.69
CA VAL A 251 -2.43 16.47 6.67
C VAL A 251 -1.24 17.37 6.96
N SER A 252 -0.18 16.79 7.52
CA SER A 252 1.06 17.55 7.75
C SER A 252 1.79 17.87 6.43
N PRO A 253 2.67 18.88 6.38
CA PRO A 253 3.42 19.22 5.17
C PRO A 253 4.22 18.05 4.55
N PRO A 254 4.90 17.18 5.33
CA PRO A 254 5.57 16.00 4.77
C PRO A 254 4.61 14.98 4.14
N GLU A 255 3.40 14.83 4.70
CA GLU A 255 2.37 13.95 4.14
C GLU A 255 1.80 14.53 2.85
N LEU A 256 1.55 15.84 2.82
CA LEU A 256 1.09 16.53 1.62
C LEU A 256 2.10 16.41 0.48
N ALA A 257 3.40 16.59 0.76
CA ALA A 257 4.45 16.42 -0.22
C ALA A 257 4.51 14.97 -0.76
N TRP A 258 4.33 13.98 0.11
CA TRP A 258 4.27 12.57 -0.29
C TRP A 258 3.10 12.27 -1.23
N LEU A 259 1.91 12.82 -0.92
CA LEU A 259 0.74 12.72 -1.78
C LEU A 259 0.92 13.49 -3.10
N ALA A 260 1.52 14.69 -3.06
CA ALA A 260 1.79 15.52 -4.23
C ALA A 260 2.77 14.85 -5.21
N ASP A 261 3.70 14.05 -4.70
CA ASP A 261 4.58 13.20 -5.50
C ASP A 261 3.83 12.02 -6.17
N GLY A 262 2.52 11.89 -5.98
CA GLY A 262 1.66 10.85 -6.56
C GLY A 262 1.74 9.50 -5.86
N TRP A 263 2.37 9.44 -4.69
CA TRP A 263 2.44 8.18 -3.94
C TRP A 263 1.10 7.83 -3.32
N TRP A 264 0.83 6.52 -3.30
CA TRP A 264 -0.29 5.96 -2.56
C TRP A 264 -0.01 4.53 -2.07
N SER A 265 -0.79 4.05 -1.11
CA SER A 265 -0.75 2.64 -0.65
C SER A 265 -2.17 2.11 -0.41
N PRO A 266 -2.55 1.01 -1.10
CA PRO A 266 -3.83 0.35 -0.86
C PRO A 266 -3.88 -0.33 0.50
N LEU A 267 -5.01 -0.21 1.18
CA LEU A 267 -5.33 -0.92 2.41
C LEU A 267 -5.44 -2.43 2.17
N ALA A 268 -5.96 -2.83 1.00
CA ALA A 268 -5.96 -4.22 0.57
C ALA A 268 -4.55 -4.85 0.40
N ALA A 269 -3.45 -4.07 0.42
CA ALA A 269 -2.10 -4.64 0.49
C ALA A 269 -1.66 -5.01 1.93
N VAL A 270 -2.46 -4.68 2.95
CA VAL A 270 -2.20 -5.05 4.34
C VAL A 270 -2.62 -6.50 4.59
N PRO A 271 -1.74 -7.34 5.16
CA PRO A 271 -2.09 -8.72 5.53
C PRO A 271 -3.26 -8.76 6.54
N PRO A 272 -4.14 -9.78 6.47
CA PRO A 272 -5.31 -9.90 7.36
C PRO A 272 -4.95 -9.77 8.85
N ALA A 273 -3.88 -10.44 9.29
CA ALA A 273 -3.43 -10.38 10.68
C ALA A 273 -3.18 -8.95 11.17
N LYS A 274 -2.56 -8.11 10.34
CA LYS A 274 -2.26 -6.70 10.68
C LYS A 274 -3.51 -5.84 10.64
N LEU A 275 -4.40 -6.10 9.68
CA LEU A 275 -5.67 -5.40 9.56
C LEU A 275 -6.55 -5.66 10.79
N LEU A 276 -6.70 -6.93 11.19
CA LEU A 276 -7.45 -7.32 12.38
C LEU A 276 -6.83 -6.72 13.65
N ALA A 277 -5.51 -6.79 13.80
CA ALA A 277 -4.82 -6.19 14.95
C ALA A 277 -5.01 -4.67 15.03
N ALA A 278 -5.06 -3.97 13.89
CA ALA A 278 -5.31 -2.53 13.85
C ALA A 278 -6.74 -2.20 14.29
N VAL A 279 -7.74 -2.95 13.81
CA VAL A 279 -9.14 -2.83 14.24
C VAL A 279 -9.28 -3.12 15.74
N ASP A 280 -8.73 -4.24 16.22
CA ASP A 280 -8.79 -4.64 17.64
C ASP A 280 -8.10 -3.63 18.56
N SER A 281 -6.98 -3.06 18.11
CA SER A 281 -6.27 -2.02 18.87
C SER A 281 -7.08 -0.71 18.91
N ALA A 282 -7.77 -0.38 17.82
CA ALA A 282 -8.60 0.81 17.76
C ALA A 282 -9.88 0.67 18.60
N THR A 283 -10.56 -0.48 18.56
CA THR A 283 -11.72 -0.74 19.42
C THR A 283 -11.33 -0.64 20.89
N ARG A 284 -10.26 -1.34 21.31
CA ARG A 284 -9.78 -1.26 22.69
C ARG A 284 -9.48 0.17 23.14
N ARG A 285 -8.75 0.96 22.33
CA ARG A 285 -8.47 2.37 22.66
C ARG A 285 -9.74 3.22 22.78
N ALA A 286 -10.75 2.95 21.95
CA ALA A 286 -12.03 3.65 21.98
C ALA A 286 -12.87 3.27 23.21
N GLU A 287 -12.87 1.99 23.60
CA GLU A 287 -13.49 1.52 24.85
C GLU A 287 -12.85 2.21 26.06
N GLU A 288 -11.51 2.22 26.12
CA GLU A 288 -10.75 2.85 27.20
C GLU A 288 -10.99 4.36 27.31
N ALA A 289 -11.25 5.05 26.19
CA ALA A 289 -11.57 6.47 26.18
C ALA A 289 -13.00 6.76 26.67
N THR A 290 -13.89 5.78 26.59
CA THR A 290 -15.30 5.91 26.98
C THR A 290 -15.52 5.49 28.44
N ASP A 291 -14.58 4.80 29.07
CA ASP A 291 -14.62 4.40 30.48
C ASP A 291 -14.67 5.63 31.41
N PRO A 292 -15.78 5.88 32.14
CA PRO A 292 -15.93 7.02 33.02
C PRO A 292 -14.99 6.97 34.24
N ASP A 293 -14.61 5.79 34.72
CA ASP A 293 -13.75 5.66 35.92
C ASP A 293 -12.30 6.00 35.60
N ARG A 294 -11.82 5.65 34.39
CA ARG A 294 -10.51 6.11 33.91
C ARG A 294 -10.50 7.59 33.54
N ARG A 295 -11.61 8.14 33.03
CA ARG A 295 -11.74 9.60 32.81
C ARG A 295 -11.66 10.34 34.13
N ARG A 296 -12.40 9.89 35.15
CA ARG A 296 -12.28 10.39 36.53
C ARG A 296 -10.85 10.24 37.05
N ALA A 297 -10.22 9.08 36.95
CA ALA A 297 -8.83 8.88 37.42
C ALA A 297 -7.79 9.79 36.72
N ARG A 298 -8.01 10.18 35.45
CA ARG A 298 -7.18 11.19 34.76
C ARG A 298 -7.48 12.61 35.23
N GLU A 299 -8.74 12.92 35.54
CA GLU A 299 -9.16 14.21 36.09
C GLU A 299 -8.73 14.40 37.55
N VAL A 300 -8.70 13.34 38.35
CA VAL A 300 -8.20 13.39 39.73
C VAL A 300 -6.66 13.36 39.79
N GLY A 301 -5.98 13.44 38.63
CA GLY A 301 -4.55 13.65 38.47
C GLY A 301 -3.69 12.96 39.52
N PHE A 302 -3.28 11.71 39.26
CA PHE A 302 -2.30 10.94 40.06
C PHE A 302 -1.48 11.86 40.99
N LEU A 303 -1.93 11.96 42.25
CA LEU A 303 -1.16 12.57 43.32
C LEU A 303 0.14 11.76 43.38
N THR A 304 1.21 12.34 42.87
CA THR A 304 2.56 11.84 43.03
C THR A 304 2.80 11.65 44.52
N TRP A 305 2.97 10.39 44.94
CA TRP A 305 3.34 10.06 46.30
C TRP A 305 4.63 10.80 46.69
N PRO A 306 4.71 11.43 47.86
CA PRO A 306 5.96 11.97 48.35
C PRO A 306 6.93 10.81 48.62
N THR A 307 8.09 10.85 47.99
CA THR A 307 9.24 10.04 48.37
C THR A 307 9.73 10.54 49.72
N GLY A 308 9.39 9.80 50.78
CA GLY A 308 10.06 9.87 52.08
C GLY A 308 11.25 8.92 52.11
#